data_AF-A0A4Q2AU45-F1
#
_entry.id   AF-A0A4Q2AU45-F1
#
_cell.length_a   1.000
_cell.length_b   1.000
_cell.length_c   1.000
_cell.angle_alpha   90.00
_cell.angle_beta   90.00
_cell.angle_gamma   90.00
#
_symmetry.space_group_name_H-M   'P 1'
#
loop_
_entity.id
_entity.type
_entity.pdbx_description
1 polymer ?
#
loop_
_entity_poly.entity_id
_entity_poly.type
_entity_poly.pdbx_seq_one_letter_code
_entity_poly.pdbx_strand_id
1 'polypeptide(L)' 'MGIAMEERADNVDTYLFGGDISIEHYFVQGDVIGYVSNGRTFDLHTGDGDLHNACRSRLVELGVRVLPEP' A
#
# COMPACT_ATOMS: atom_id res chain seq x y z
N MET A 1 2.44 -27.94 1.12
CA MET A 1 1.48 -26.90 1.53
C MET A 1 2.08 -25.56 1.15
N GLY A 2 1.60 -24.95 0.08
CA GLY A 2 2.05 -23.64 -0.38
C GLY A 2 0.85 -22.73 -0.55
N ILE A 3 0.13 -22.47 0.54
CA ILE A 3 -1.07 -21.63 0.59
C ILE A 3 -0.83 -20.69 1.76
N ALA A 4 -0.14 -19.58 1.51
CA ALA A 4 0.07 -18.53 2.51
C ALA A 4 0.49 -17.20 1.89
N MET A 5 1.19 -17.22 0.75
CA MET A 5 1.76 -16.02 0.15
C MET A 5 0.86 -15.42 -0.94
N GLU A 6 0.27 -16.25 -1.81
CA GLU A 6 -0.60 -15.79 -2.90
C GLU A 6 -1.95 -15.24 -2.38
N GLU A 7 -2.56 -15.87 -1.38
CA GLU A 7 -3.86 -15.43 -0.83
C GLU A 7 -3.76 -14.12 -0.02
N ARG A 8 -2.59 -13.84 0.58
CA ARG A 8 -2.32 -12.55 1.23
C ARG A 8 -2.07 -11.43 0.22
N ALA A 9 -1.36 -11.71 -0.87
CA ALA A 9 -1.09 -10.72 -1.91
C ALA A 9 -2.38 -10.25 -2.61
N ASP A 10 -3.31 -11.16 -2.89
CA ASP A 10 -4.63 -10.84 -3.48
C ASP A 10 -5.44 -9.88 -2.58
N ASN A 11 -5.31 -10.05 -1.26
CA ASN A 11 -5.91 -9.16 -0.26
C ASN A 11 -5.25 -7.76 -0.27
N VAL A 12 -3.93 -7.69 -0.40
CA VAL A 12 -3.19 -6.41 -0.40
C VAL A 12 -3.48 -5.60 -1.65
N ASP A 13 -3.51 -6.22 -2.84
CA ASP A 13 -3.87 -5.50 -4.07
C ASP A 13 -5.32 -4.98 -4.01
N THR A 14 -6.25 -5.78 -3.51
CA THR A 14 -7.64 -5.33 -3.28
C THR A 14 -7.70 -4.18 -2.26
N TYR A 15 -6.84 -4.20 -1.25
CA TYR A 15 -6.78 -3.18 -0.21
C TYR A 15 -6.15 -1.87 -0.72
N LEU A 16 -5.13 -1.95 -1.57
CA LEU A 16 -4.43 -0.80 -2.16
C LEU A 16 -5.20 -0.19 -3.34
N PHE A 17 -5.80 -1.03 -4.19
CA PHE A 17 -6.38 -0.65 -5.48
C PHE A 17 -7.89 -0.84 -5.56
N GLY A 18 -8.54 -1.17 -4.44
CA GLY A 18 -9.97 -1.44 -4.39
C GLY A 18 -10.79 -0.34 -5.05
N GLY A 19 -11.53 -0.68 -6.10
CA GLY A 19 -12.43 0.25 -6.79
C GLY A 19 -11.73 1.28 -7.68
N ASP A 20 -10.78 0.84 -8.52
CA ASP A 20 -10.13 1.66 -9.58
C ASP A 20 -9.11 2.69 -9.06
N ILE A 21 -8.60 2.49 -7.83
CA ILE A 21 -7.59 3.38 -7.27
C ILE A 21 -6.27 3.16 -8.01
N SER A 22 -5.60 4.24 -8.41
CA SER A 22 -4.28 4.22 -9.04
C SER A 22 -3.30 4.99 -8.17
N ILE A 23 -2.30 4.31 -7.62
CA ILE A 23 -1.34 4.94 -6.73
C ILE A 23 -0.15 5.47 -7.54
N GLU A 24 0.00 6.79 -7.57
CA GLU A 24 1.08 7.50 -8.27
C GLU A 24 2.34 7.59 -7.39
N HIS A 25 2.14 7.99 -6.14
CA HIS A 25 3.18 8.23 -5.15
C HIS A 25 2.72 7.77 -3.77
N TYR A 26 3.65 7.41 -2.90
CA TYR A 26 3.33 7.12 -1.50
C TYR A 26 4.38 7.67 -0.54
N PHE A 27 4.00 7.91 0.70
CA PHE A 27 4.88 8.22 1.83
C PHE A 27 4.45 7.42 3.05
N VAL A 28 5.34 7.25 4.01
CA VAL A 28 5.07 6.53 5.25
C VAL A 28 5.26 7.49 6.39
N GLN A 29 4.26 7.63 7.26
CA GLN A 29 4.31 8.45 8.46
C GLN A 29 3.89 7.60 9.66
N GLY A 30 4.88 7.09 10.40
CA GLY A 30 4.62 6.15 11.50
C GLY A 30 3.91 4.88 11.01
N ASP A 31 2.70 4.64 11.52
CA ASP A 31 1.88 3.47 11.16
C ASP A 31 1.00 3.69 9.91
N VAL A 32 0.97 4.92 9.39
CA VAL A 32 0.09 5.31 8.27
C VAL A 32 0.88 5.31 6.97
N ILE A 33 0.30 4.73 5.92
CA ILE A 33 0.82 4.86 4.55
C ILE A 33 -0.04 5.90 3.83
N GLY A 34 0.52 7.07 3.56
CA GLY A 34 -0.14 8.07 2.73
C GLY A 34 0.12 7.80 1.25
N TYR A 35 -0.87 7.95 0.39
CA TYR A 35 -0.72 7.75 -1.05
C TYR A 35 -1.43 8.82 -1.86
N VAL A 36 -0.91 9.10 -3.05
CA VAL A 36 -1.49 10.05 -4.01
C VAL A 36 -2.15 9.26 -5.12
N SER A 37 -3.43 9.53 -5.35
CA SER A 37 -4.22 8.98 -6.44
C SER A 37 -5.01 10.09 -7.11
N ASN A 38 -4.82 10.25 -8.42
CA ASN A 38 -5.48 11.27 -9.24
C ASN A 38 -5.28 12.69 -8.66
N GLY A 39 -4.05 13.01 -8.24
CA GLY A 39 -3.68 14.29 -7.65
C GLY A 39 -4.26 14.58 -6.26
N ARG A 40 -4.89 13.60 -5.60
CA ARG A 40 -5.39 13.70 -4.23
C ARG A 40 -4.63 12.77 -3.30
N THR A 41 -4.35 13.24 -2.09
CA THR A 41 -3.71 12.45 -1.04
C THR A 41 -4.77 11.73 -0.20
N PHE A 42 -4.48 10.48 0.14
CA PHE A 42 -5.30 9.62 0.98
C PHE A 42 -4.43 8.92 2.02
N ASP A 43 -5.00 8.66 3.18
CA ASP A 43 -4.33 8.00 4.29
C ASP A 43 -4.81 6.55 4.39
N LEU A 44 -3.86 5.60 4.38
CA LEU A 44 -4.12 4.18 4.57
C LEU A 44 -3.78 3.77 6.00
N HIS A 45 -4.81 3.50 6.79
CA HIS A 45 -4.69 3.01 8.16
C HIS A 45 -4.70 1.49 8.17
N THR A 46 -3.52 0.88 8.25
CA THR A 46 -3.39 -0.57 8.18
C THR A 46 -3.75 -1.26 9.49
N GLY A 47 -3.70 -0.57 10.65
CA GLY A 47 -4.16 -1.07 11.96
C GLY A 47 -3.45 -2.32 12.51
N ASP A 48 -2.61 -2.94 11.67
CA ASP A 48 -1.88 -4.17 11.86
C ASP A 48 -0.51 -4.02 11.17
N GLY A 49 0.56 -4.36 11.89
CA GLY A 49 1.93 -4.18 11.42
C GLY A 49 2.34 -5.14 10.30
N ASP A 50 1.72 -6.32 10.22
CA ASP A 50 1.95 -7.26 9.12
C ASP A 50 1.31 -6.70 7.83
N LEU A 51 0.08 -6.19 7.90
CA LEU A 51 -0.60 -5.55 6.77
C LEU A 51 0.15 -4.29 6.30
N HIS A 52 0.67 -3.48 7.23
CA HIS A 52 1.52 -2.33 6.91
C HIS A 52 2.74 -2.74 6.07
N ASN A 53 3.47 -3.75 6.53
CA ASN A 53 4.65 -4.23 5.83
C ASN A 53 4.30 -4.85 4.47
N ALA A 54 3.18 -5.58 4.39
CA ALA A 54 2.73 -6.18 3.14
C ALA A 54 2.34 -5.12 2.09
N CYS A 55 1.59 -4.08 2.50
CA CYS A 55 1.25 -2.94 1.65
C CYS A 55 2.52 -2.21 1.17
N ARG A 56 3.46 -1.94 2.08
CA ARG A 56 4.71 -1.28 1.74
C ARG A 56 5.56 -2.11 0.77
N SER A 57 5.68 -3.42 1.01
CA SER A 57 6.40 -4.33 0.10
C SER A 57 5.78 -4.29 -1.29
N ARG A 58 4.44 -4.35 -1.37
CA ARG A 58 3.74 -4.34 -2.65
C ARG A 58 3.93 -3.04 -3.42
N LEU A 59 3.88 -1.88 -2.75
CA LEU A 59 4.16 -0.58 -3.37
C LEU A 59 5.58 -0.50 -3.95
N VAL A 60 6.56 -1.06 -3.25
CA VAL A 60 7.95 -1.17 -3.74
C VAL A 60 8.04 -2.10 -4.94
N GLU A 61 7.38 -3.26 -4.91
CA GLU A 61 7.35 -4.21 -6.03
C GLU A 61 6.72 -3.62 -7.29
N LEU A 62 5.69 -2.78 -7.12
CA LEU A 62 5.03 -2.07 -8.21
C LEU A 62 5.85 -0.90 -8.75
N GLY A 63 6.97 -0.56 -8.12
CA GLY A 63 7.82 0.57 -8.52
C GLY A 63 7.17 1.93 -8.27
N VAL A 64 6.20 2.01 -7.35
CA VAL A 64 5.59 3.28 -6.95
C VAL A 64 6.66 4.15 -6.31
N ARG A 65 6.67 5.44 -6.67
CA ARG A 65 7.68 6.37 -6.14
C ARG A 65 7.37 6.73 -4.69
N VAL A 66 8.35 6.53 -3.81
CA VAL A 66 8.31 7.03 -2.44
C VAL A 66 8.63 8.53 -2.40
N LEU A 67 7.81 9.29 -1.69
CA LEU A 67 8.04 10.70 -1.38
C LEU A 67 8.73 10.82 -0.01
N PRO A 68 9.67 11.77 0.15
CA PRO A 68 10.19 12.09 1.47
C PRO A 68 9.06 12.60 2.36
N GLU A 69 9.11 12.27 3.65
CA GLU A 69 8.19 12.81 4.66
C GLU A 69 8.22 14.35 4.60
N PRO A 70 7.06 15.03 4.62
CA PRO A 70 6.98 16.49 4.59
C PRO A 70 7.54 17.16 5.86
#